data_AF-A0A7Y5JY36-F1
#
_entry.id   AF-A0A7Y5JY36-F1
#
_cell.length_a   1.000
_cell.length_b   1.000
_cell.length_c   1.000
_cell.angle_alpha   90.00
_cell.angle_beta   90.00
_cell.angle_gamma   90.00
#
_symmetry.space_group_name_H-M   'P 1'
#
loop_
_entity.id
_entity.type
_entity.pdbx_description
1 polymer ?
#
loop_
_entity_poly.entity_id
_entity_poly.type
_entity_poly.pdbx_seq_one_letter_code
_entity_poly.pdbx_strand_id
1 'polypeptide(L)'
;MPLHLPKGTNNLLVPGEHEVYVAPELILHYIADHGYSPPEEFCSALLSCPEIPSMPYFWRLVEAGGDAWQRVIRTERLRQLDMAELGDQWRNE
;
A
#
# COMPACT_ATOMS: atom_id res chain seq x y z
N MET A 1 5.11 9.01 -26.19
CA MET A 1 5.45 8.08 -25.09
C MET A 1 4.26 7.16 -24.90
N PRO A 2 4.32 5.87 -25.23
CA PRO A 2 3.21 4.98 -24.90
C PRO A 2 3.14 4.87 -23.37
N LEU A 3 1.97 5.15 -22.78
CA LEU A 3 1.74 4.84 -21.38
C LEU A 3 1.91 3.32 -21.22
N HIS A 4 2.83 2.91 -20.35
CA HIS A 4 2.88 1.53 -19.88
C HIS A 4 1.56 1.25 -19.16
N LEU A 5 0.64 0.56 -19.83
CA LEU A 5 -0.63 0.20 -19.21
C LEU A 5 -0.36 -0.86 -18.14
N PRO A 6 -0.81 -0.64 -16.90
CA PRO A 6 -0.69 -1.62 -15.84
C PRO A 6 -1.30 -2.96 -16.27
N LYS A 7 -0.62 -4.07 -15.96
CA LYS A 7 -1.03 -5.41 -16.43
C LYS A 7 -2.09 -6.05 -15.53
N GLY A 8 -2.42 -5.42 -14.40
CA GLY A 8 -3.41 -5.94 -13.45
C GLY A 8 -2.93 -7.14 -12.65
N THR A 9 -1.61 -7.32 -12.55
CA THR A 9 -1.00 -8.42 -11.76
C THR A 9 -0.69 -8.01 -10.32
N ASN A 10 -0.84 -6.72 -9.99
CA ASN A 10 -0.51 -6.15 -8.69
C ASN A 10 -1.75 -5.57 -8.00
N ASN A 11 -1.61 -5.28 -6.70
CA ASN A 11 -2.60 -4.58 -5.90
C ASN A 11 -2.04 -3.25 -5.37
N LEU A 12 -2.90 -2.24 -5.31
CA LEU A 12 -2.73 -1.05 -4.49
C LEU A 12 -3.24 -1.36 -3.08
N LEU A 13 -2.38 -1.13 -2.08
CA LEU A 13 -2.70 -1.29 -0.67
C LEU A 13 -2.84 0.09 -0.03
N VAL A 14 -3.96 0.33 0.64
CA VAL A 14 -4.26 1.62 1.26
C VAL A 14 -4.57 1.40 2.75
N PRO A 15 -3.76 1.93 3.68
CA PRO A 15 -4.04 1.81 5.10
C PRO A 15 -5.20 2.73 5.50
N GLY A 16 -6.29 2.12 5.97
CA GLY A 16 -7.37 2.80 6.67
C GLY A 16 -7.06 3.01 8.14
N GLU A 17 -8.09 3.28 8.94
CA GLU A 17 -7.94 3.47 10.39
C GLU A 17 -7.78 2.12 11.12
N HIS A 18 -8.58 1.12 10.74
CA HIS A 18 -8.59 -0.21 11.38
C HIS A 18 -8.59 -1.37 10.37
N GLU A 19 -8.39 -1.07 9.08
CA GLU A 19 -8.34 -2.06 8.02
C GLU A 19 -7.41 -1.63 6.89
N VAL A 20 -6.94 -2.60 6.10
CA VAL A 20 -6.21 -2.34 4.86
C VAL A 20 -7.15 -2.55 3.69
N TYR A 21 -7.38 -1.51 2.91
CA TYR A 21 -8.09 -1.62 1.65
C TYR A 21 -7.15 -2.17 0.57
N VAL A 22 -7.69 -3.05 -0.25
CA VAL A 22 -6.98 -3.67 -1.37
C VAL A 22 -7.74 -3.38 -2.65
N ALA A 23 -7.09 -2.73 -3.60
CA ALA A 23 -7.63 -2.49 -4.93
C ALA A 23 -6.70 -3.09 -5.99
N PRO A 24 -7.22 -3.64 -7.10
CA PRO A 24 -6.38 -4.00 -8.23
C PRO A 24 -5.63 -2.77 -8.78
N GLU A 25 -4.42 -2.96 -9.29
CA GLU A 25 -3.63 -1.92 -9.99
C GLU A 25 -4.45 -1.21 -11.10
N LEU A 26 -5.43 -1.91 -11.67
CA LEU A 26 -6.36 -1.41 -12.70
C LEU A 26 -7.49 -0.51 -12.16
N ILE A 27 -7.53 -0.14 -10.88
CA ILE A 27 -8.60 0.74 -10.35
C ILE A 27 -8.76 2.03 -11.16
N LEU A 28 -7.66 2.60 -11.66
CA LEU A 28 -7.70 3.78 -12.54
C LEU A 28 -8.38 3.51 -13.88
N HIS A 29 -8.17 2.33 -14.48
CA HIS A 29 -8.86 1.92 -15.71
C HIS A 29 -10.36 1.77 -15.46
N TYR A 30 -10.75 1.18 -14.34
CA TYR A 30 -12.17 1.06 -13.98
C TYR A 30 -12.83 2.42 -13.76
N ILE A 31 -12.13 3.38 -13.14
CA ILE A 31 -12.64 4.75 -12.97
C ILE A 31 -12.77 5.44 -14.33
N ALA A 32 -11.71 5.47 -15.13
CA ALA A 32 -11.64 6.27 -16.35
C ALA A 32 -12.52 5.71 -17.48
N ASP A 33 -12.49 4.40 -17.69
CA ASP A 33 -13.10 3.77 -18.88
C ASP A 33 -14.45 3.12 -18.58
N HIS A 34 -14.75 2.85 -17.30
CA HIS A 34 -16.00 2.18 -16.88
C HIS A 34 -16.81 2.97 -15.86
N GLY A 35 -16.37 4.17 -15.48
CA GLY A 35 -17.11 5.05 -14.56
C GLY A 35 -17.25 4.49 -13.15
N TYR A 36 -16.36 3.58 -12.74
CA TYR A 36 -16.35 3.09 -11.37
C TYR A 36 -16.09 4.24 -10.39
N SER A 37 -16.94 4.35 -9.38
CA SER A 37 -16.75 5.29 -8.27
C SER A 37 -16.33 4.49 -7.04
N PRO A 38 -15.09 4.63 -6.55
CA PRO A 38 -14.67 3.97 -5.32
C PRO A 38 -15.50 4.45 -4.12
N PRO A 39 -15.67 3.61 -3.08
CA PRO A 39 -16.31 4.02 -1.82
C PRO A 39 -15.65 5.25 -1.21
N GLU A 40 -16.42 6.08 -0.51
CA GLU A 40 -15.92 7.32 0.09
C GLU A 40 -14.87 7.05 1.19
N GLU A 41 -15.04 5.96 1.93
CA GLU A 41 -14.12 5.50 2.97
C GLU A 41 -12.77 5.11 2.37
N PHE A 42 -12.77 4.45 1.20
CA PHE A 42 -11.55 4.15 0.45
C PHE A 42 -10.84 5.43 0.00
N CYS A 43 -11.59 6.38 -0.56
CA CYS A 43 -11.05 7.67 -0.99
C CYS A 43 -10.45 8.44 0.19
N SER A 44 -11.12 8.44 1.33
CA SER A 44 -10.65 9.09 2.56
C SER A 44 -9.37 8.45 3.09
N ALA A 45 -9.32 7.11 3.11
CA ALA A 45 -8.11 6.38 3.47
C ALA A 45 -6.95 6.73 2.52
N LEU A 46 -7.19 6.76 1.21
CA LEU A 46 -6.18 7.09 0.20
C LEU A 46 -5.64 8.51 0.35
N LEU A 47 -6.51 9.49 0.62
CA LEU A 47 -6.09 10.89 0.83
C LEU A 47 -5.32 11.09 2.13
N SER A 48 -5.54 10.25 3.14
CA SER A 48 -4.77 10.26 4.39
C SER A 48 -3.52 9.36 4.36
N CYS A 49 -3.32 8.64 3.26
CA CYS A 49 -2.23 7.68 3.11
C CYS A 49 -0.89 8.43 2.99
N PRO A 50 0.16 8.02 3.73
CA PRO A 50 1.51 8.54 3.51
C PRO A 50 2.01 8.25 2.09
N GLU A 51 3.07 8.95 1.68
CA GLU A 51 3.70 8.77 0.36
C GLU A 51 4.09 7.30 0.12
N ILE A 52 3.81 6.80 -1.08
CA ILE A 52 4.05 5.40 -1.46
C ILE A 52 5.24 5.33 -2.43
N PRO A 53 6.28 4.52 -2.17
CA PRO A 53 6.57 3.81 -0.92
C PRO A 53 7.33 4.70 0.08
N SER A 54 7.01 4.56 1.38
CA SER A 54 7.76 5.21 2.47
C SER A 54 7.67 4.41 3.78
N MET A 55 8.54 4.68 4.75
CA MET A 55 8.45 4.00 6.05
C MET A 55 7.13 4.30 6.79
N PRO A 56 6.66 5.55 6.86
CA PRO A 56 5.33 5.85 7.41
C PRO A 56 4.20 5.05 6.73
N TYR A 57 4.27 4.86 5.41
CA TYR A 57 3.30 4.05 4.69
C TYR A 57 3.28 2.59 5.18
N PHE A 58 4.46 1.95 5.28
CA PHE A 58 4.53 0.57 5.76
C PHE A 58 4.10 0.42 7.22
N TRP A 59 4.43 1.38 8.09
CA TRP A 59 3.97 1.37 9.48
C TRP A 59 2.44 1.45 9.57
N ARG A 60 1.82 2.34 8.79
CA ARG A 60 0.36 2.45 8.73
C ARG A 60 -0.30 1.17 8.23
N LEU A 61 0.31 0.44 7.29
CA LEU A 61 -0.18 -0.87 6.87
C LEU A 61 -0.12 -1.92 7.99
N VAL A 62 0.92 -1.89 8.82
CA VAL A 62 1.04 -2.77 10.00
C VAL A 62 0.00 -2.40 11.06
N GLU A 63 -0.15 -1.12 11.37
CA GLU A 63 -1.11 -0.62 12.37
C GLU A 63 -2.55 -0.96 11.99
N ALA A 64 -2.94 -0.70 10.73
CA ALA A 64 -4.29 -0.97 10.24
C ALA A 64 -4.56 -2.47 10.06
N GLY A 65 -3.52 -3.27 9.84
CA GLY A 65 -3.64 -4.67 9.43
C GLY A 65 -3.32 -5.72 10.49
N GLY A 66 -2.63 -5.33 11.56
CA GLY A 66 -2.12 -6.23 12.58
C GLY A 66 -1.03 -7.20 12.08
N ASP A 67 -0.79 -8.27 12.84
CA ASP A 67 0.33 -9.21 12.66
C ASP A 67 0.41 -9.86 11.27
N ALA A 68 -0.74 -10.04 10.60
CA ALA A 68 -0.79 -10.58 9.25
C ALA A 68 0.01 -9.70 8.26
N TRP A 69 -0.10 -8.39 8.39
CA TRP A 69 0.57 -7.43 7.53
C TRP A 69 2.05 -7.24 7.89
N GLN A 70 2.43 -7.46 9.15
CA GLN A 70 3.85 -7.56 9.53
C GLN A 70 4.55 -8.68 8.74
N ARG A 71 3.89 -9.83 8.57
CA ARG A 71 4.45 -10.97 7.83
C ARG A 71 4.56 -10.69 6.33
N VAL A 72 3.55 -10.07 5.73
CA VAL A 72 3.54 -9.68 4.31
C VAL A 72 4.65 -8.66 4.04
N ILE A 73 4.74 -7.61 4.85
CA ILE A 73 5.77 -6.57 4.70
C ILE A 73 7.15 -7.17 4.94
N ARG A 74 7.38 -8.00 5.97
CA ARG A 74 8.68 -8.67 6.18
C ARG A 74 9.16 -9.48 4.96
N THR A 75 8.23 -10.08 4.21
CA THR A 75 8.58 -10.95 3.08
C THR A 75 8.90 -10.14 1.81
N GLU A 76 8.19 -9.05 1.56
CA GLU A 76 8.41 -8.17 0.39
C GLU A 76 9.51 -7.11 0.62
N ARG A 77 9.70 -6.65 1.88
CA ARG A 77 10.67 -5.62 2.27
C ARG A 77 12.14 -6.05 2.11
N LEU A 78 12.45 -7.35 2.19
CA LEU A 78 13.81 -7.87 1.97
C LEU A 78 14.29 -7.73 0.53
N ARG A 79 13.41 -7.40 -0.43
CA ARG A 79 13.78 -7.27 -1.84
C ARG A 79 13.99 -5.82 -2.30
N GLN A 80 13.49 -4.83 -1.56
CA GLN A 80 13.34 -3.46 -2.09
C GLN A 80 14.07 -2.36 -1.31
N LEU A 81 14.55 -2.61 -0.07
CA LEU A 81 15.25 -1.60 0.73
C LEU A 81 16.60 -2.12 1.22
N ASP A 82 17.61 -1.26 1.19
CA ASP A 82 18.92 -1.53 1.78
C ASP A 82 18.79 -1.60 3.31
N MET A 83 19.31 -2.67 3.90
CA MET A 83 19.33 -2.89 5.35
C MET A 83 20.03 -1.76 6.12
N ALA A 84 20.87 -0.96 5.45
CA ALA A 84 21.54 0.20 6.03
C ALA A 84 20.58 1.35 6.39
N GLU A 85 19.45 1.51 5.69
CA GLU A 85 18.49 2.60 5.94
C GLU A 85 17.55 2.30 7.12
N LEU A 86 17.51 1.05 7.56
CA LEU A 86 16.57 0.60 8.59
C LEU A 86 16.97 1.00 10.01
N GLY A 87 18.24 1.36 10.26
CA GLY A 87 18.73 1.78 11.57
C GLY A 87 18.42 0.80 12.71
N ASP A 88 18.88 1.12 13.92
CA ASP A 88 18.67 0.26 15.10
C ASP A 88 17.21 0.24 15.63
N GLN A 89 16.27 0.93 14.96
CA GLN A 89 14.87 1.04 15.40
C GLN A 89 14.07 -0.28 15.32
N TRP A 90 14.63 -1.33 14.71
CA TRP A 90 13.98 -2.65 14.59
C TRP A 90 14.51 -3.71 15.56
N ARG A 91 15.57 -3.40 16.33
CA ARG A 91 15.96 -4.21 17.50
C ARG A 91 15.24 -3.61 18.70
N ASN A 92 14.00 -4.01 18.97
CA ASN A 92 13.43 -4.14 20.31
C ASN A 92 12.00 -4.65 20.20
N GLU A 93 11.70 -5.61 21.09
CA GLU A 93 10.47 -6.39 21.27
C GLU A 93 10.32 -7.65 20.39
#